data_AF-A0A0R3F285-F1
#
_entry.id   AF-A0A0R3F285-F1
#
_cell.length_a   1.000
_cell.length_b   1.000
_cell.length_c   1.000
_cell.angle_alpha   90.00
_cell.angle_beta   90.00
_cell.angle_gamma   90.00
#
_symmetry.space_group_name_H-M   'P 1'
#
loop_
_entity.id
_entity.type
_entity.pdbx_description
1 polymer ?
#
loop_
_entity_poly.entity_id
_entity_poly.type
_entity_poly.pdbx_seq_one_letter_code
_entity_poly.pdbx_strand_id
1 'polypeptide(L)'
;MAFVLDQDGGAEVLKELAASAINGLAQQVADDIGEGAKVTIYTTDRAAATVSVPAEMQAKDGVLTRAAAAAGLEVRPKPATETRNRGKGRKARPEATPAEAKASGDANEAWVAARRSQGKAGR
;
A
#
# COMPACT_ATOMS: atom_id res chain seq x y z
N MET A 1 43.15 18.54 -22.31
CA MET A 1 41.96 17.73 -22.66
C MET A 1 40.98 17.86 -21.53
N ALA A 2 39.75 18.30 -21.80
CA ALA A 2 38.72 18.45 -20.77
C ALA A 2 37.89 17.16 -20.72
N PHE A 3 37.83 16.54 -19.55
CA PHE A 3 36.93 15.42 -19.28
C PHE A 3 35.50 15.96 -19.10
N VAL A 4 34.54 15.39 -19.81
CA VAL A 4 33.11 15.69 -19.65
C VAL A 4 32.48 14.46 -19.02
N LEU A 5 31.91 14.63 -17.82
CA LEU A 5 31.24 13.55 -17.10
C LEU A 5 29.91 13.23 -17.78
N ASP A 6 29.74 11.96 -18.16
CA ASP A 6 28.44 11.42 -18.56
C ASP A 6 27.55 11.23 -17.32
N GLN A 7 26.63 12.17 -17.15
CA GLN A 7 25.71 12.16 -16.00
C GLN A 7 24.66 11.07 -16.11
N ASP A 8 24.24 10.72 -17.32
CA ASP A 8 23.19 9.71 -17.56
C ASP A 8 23.75 8.31 -17.29
N GLY A 9 24.95 8.01 -17.81
CA GLY A 9 25.65 6.77 -17.51
C GLY A 9 26.02 6.65 -16.02
N GLY A 10 26.45 7.76 -15.40
CA GLY A 10 26.70 7.80 -13.96
C GLY A 10 25.44 7.55 -13.12
N ALA A 11 24.29 8.07 -13.55
CA ALA A 11 23.03 7.86 -12.86
C ALA A 11 22.58 6.38 -12.90
N GLU A 12 22.75 5.69 -14.02
CA GLU A 12 22.42 4.26 -14.13
C GLU A 12 23.30 3.40 -13.21
N VAL A 13 24.62 3.62 -13.21
CA VAL A 13 25.53 2.89 -12.32
C VAL A 13 25.20 3.13 -10.84
N LEU A 14 24.90 4.37 -10.48
CA LEU A 14 24.52 4.72 -9.10
C LEU A 14 23.20 4.04 -8.69
N LYS A 15 22.23 3.88 -9.59
CA LYS A 15 20.98 3.16 -9.31
C LYS A 15 21.24 1.68 -9.01
N GLU A 16 22.05 1.02 -9.83
CA GLU A 16 22.38 -0.40 -9.64
C GLU A 16 23.13 -0.64 -8.32
N LEU A 17 24.13 0.20 -8.03
CA LEU A 17 24.89 0.13 -6.78
C LEU A 17 24.00 0.38 -5.56
N ALA A 18 23.12 1.39 -5.63
CA ALA A 18 22.15 1.66 -4.57
C ALA A 18 21.18 0.50 -4.37
N ALA A 19 20.72 -0.15 -5.45
CA ALA A 19 19.84 -1.30 -5.37
C ALA A 19 20.50 -2.48 -4.64
N SER A 20 21.75 -2.78 -4.96
CA SER A 20 22.51 -3.82 -4.26
C SER A 20 22.64 -3.51 -2.77
N ALA A 21 22.98 -2.28 -2.41
CA ALA A 21 23.12 -1.86 -1.01
C ALA A 21 21.79 -1.96 -0.24
N ILE A 22 20.68 -1.52 -0.85
CA ILE A 22 19.34 -1.58 -0.25
C ILE A 22 18.90 -3.03 -0.05
N ASN A 23 19.16 -3.90 -1.02
CA ASN A 23 18.84 -5.32 -0.91
C ASN A 23 19.64 -6.00 0.18
N GLY A 24 20.94 -5.68 0.30
CA GLY A 24 21.80 -6.18 1.37
C GLY A 24 21.30 -5.78 2.75
N LEU A 25 20.92 -4.51 2.94
CA LEU A 25 20.33 -4.01 4.18
C LEU A 25 19.00 -4.70 4.51
N ALA A 26 18.13 -4.88 3.51
CA ALA A 26 16.85 -5.55 3.72
C ALA A 26 17.03 -7.03 4.11
N GLN A 27 18.02 -7.71 3.53
CA GLN A 27 18.36 -9.07 3.89
C GLN A 27 18.94 -9.15 5.31
N GLN A 28 19.87 -8.25 5.66
CA GLN A 28 20.43 -8.17 7.02
C GLN A 28 19.33 -7.99 8.08
N VAL A 29 18.38 -7.08 7.85
CA VAL A 29 17.26 -6.86 8.76
C VAL A 29 16.38 -8.12 8.87
N ALA A 30 16.16 -8.82 7.76
CA ALA A 30 15.39 -10.07 7.78
C ALA A 30 16.09 -11.19 8.53
N ASP A 31 17.41 -11.31 8.37
CA ASP A 31 18.24 -12.30 9.07
C ASP A 31 18.26 -12.02 10.58
N ASP A 32 18.32 -10.75 10.99
CA ASP A 32 18.24 -10.33 12.39
C ASP A 32 16.87 -10.61 13.04
N ILE A 33 15.79 -10.63 12.26
CA ILE A 33 14.45 -10.98 12.73
C ILE A 33 14.30 -12.51 12.84
N GLY A 34 14.85 -13.26 11.88
CA GLY A 34 14.72 -14.71 11.80
C GLY A 34 13.39 -15.16 11.20
N GLU A 35 12.81 -16.22 11.78
CA GLU A 35 11.67 -16.93 11.19
C GLU A 35 10.40 -16.05 11.12
N GLY A 36 9.83 -15.93 9.92
CA GLY A 36 8.62 -15.15 9.66
C GLY A 36 8.85 -13.80 8.96
N ALA A 37 10.11 -13.36 8.81
CA ALA A 37 10.42 -12.19 7.99
C ALA A 37 10.20 -12.49 6.49
N LYS A 38 9.53 -11.57 5.80
CA LYS A 38 9.37 -11.61 4.34
C LYS A 38 9.95 -10.35 3.73
N VAL A 39 10.97 -10.53 2.91
CA VAL A 39 11.59 -9.46 2.12
C VAL A 39 10.91 -9.42 0.77
N THR A 40 10.60 -8.22 0.28
CA THR A 40 10.18 -8.01 -1.10
C THR A 40 10.91 -6.83 -1.69
N ILE A 41 11.55 -7.08 -2.83
CA ILE A 41 12.39 -6.11 -3.53
C ILE A 41 11.59 -5.61 -4.74
N TYR A 42 11.56 -4.30 -4.93
CA TYR A 42 10.90 -3.68 -6.07
C TYR A 42 11.82 -2.62 -6.69
N THR A 43 11.97 -2.71 -8.00
CA THR A 43 12.70 -1.70 -8.78
C THR A 43 11.67 -0.77 -9.40
N THR A 44 11.60 0.47 -8.92
CA THR A 44 10.84 1.54 -9.57
C THR A 44 11.80 2.57 -10.17
N ASP A 45 11.38 3.82 -10.30
CA ASP A 45 12.27 4.98 -10.46
C ASP A 45 13.35 5.08 -9.36
N ARG A 46 13.17 4.32 -8.26
CA ARG A 46 14.06 4.21 -7.10
C ARG A 46 14.24 2.74 -6.78
N ALA A 47 15.42 2.37 -6.30
CA ALA A 47 15.59 1.07 -5.69
C ALA A 47 14.91 1.07 -4.31
N ALA A 48 14.06 0.07 -4.05
CA ALA A 48 13.34 -0.04 -2.79
C ALA A 48 13.18 -1.51 -2.37
N ALA A 49 13.22 -1.74 -1.06
CA ALA A 49 12.94 -3.04 -0.47
C ALA A 49 11.98 -2.88 0.72
N THR A 50 11.14 -3.88 0.94
CA THR A 50 10.18 -3.94 2.04
C THR A 50 10.44 -5.20 2.84
N VAL A 51 10.55 -5.07 4.16
CA VAL A 51 10.61 -6.20 5.10
C VAL A 51 9.32 -6.20 5.90
N SER A 52 8.63 -7.33 5.93
CA SER A 52 7.38 -7.51 6.67
C SER A 52 7.52 -8.65 7.68
N VAL A 53 6.86 -8.49 8.83
CA VAL A 53 6.90 -9.44 9.94
C VAL A 53 5.47 -9.76 10.40
N PRO A 54 5.24 -10.90 11.06
CA PRO A 54 3.95 -11.22 11.66
C PRO A 54 3.55 -10.16 12.70
N ALA A 55 2.26 -9.82 12.72
CA ALA A 55 1.73 -8.79 13.61
C ALA A 55 1.97 -9.11 15.09
N GLU A 56 1.94 -10.39 15.46
CA GLU A 56 2.18 -10.82 16.84
C GLU A 56 3.60 -10.52 17.33
N MET A 57 4.62 -10.82 16.51
CA MET A 57 6.03 -10.55 16.85
C MET A 57 6.30 -9.04 16.90
N GLN A 58 5.68 -8.28 16.00
CA GLN A 58 5.81 -6.83 16.01
C GLN A 58 5.14 -6.19 17.24
N ALA A 59 3.98 -6.71 17.66
CA ALA A 59 3.25 -6.18 18.80
C ALA A 59 3.91 -6.51 20.15
N LYS A 60 4.52 -7.70 20.27
CA LYS A 60 5.17 -8.14 21.52
C LYS A 60 6.55 -7.52 21.69
N ASP A 61 7.39 -7.64 20.66
CA ASP A 61 8.83 -7.39 20.82
C ASP A 61 9.35 -6.22 19.96
N GLY A 62 8.53 -5.73 19.02
CA GLY A 62 8.93 -4.68 18.09
C GLY A 62 10.10 -5.10 17.21
N VAL A 63 10.14 -6.38 16.81
CA VAL A 63 11.31 -7.01 16.15
C VAL A 63 11.79 -6.25 14.92
N LEU A 64 10.87 -5.76 14.07
CA LEU A 64 11.25 -5.01 12.86
C LEU A 64 11.92 -3.68 13.20
N THR A 65 11.37 -2.97 14.19
CA THR A 65 11.89 -1.67 14.61
C THR A 65 13.25 -1.81 15.31
N ARG A 66 13.47 -2.89 16.07
CA ARG A 66 14.76 -3.16 16.71
C ARG A 66 15.82 -3.62 15.70
N ALA A 67 15.48 -4.53 14.79
CA ALA A 67 16.37 -4.98 13.73
C ALA A 67 16.77 -3.82 12.80
N ALA A 68 15.82 -2.97 12.42
CA ALA A 68 16.11 -1.79 11.62
C ALA A 68 17.07 -0.81 12.34
N ALA A 69 16.85 -0.57 13.63
CA ALA A 69 17.74 0.27 14.43
C ALA A 69 19.14 -0.35 14.60
N ALA A 70 19.24 -1.67 14.76
CA ALA A 70 20.50 -2.40 14.84
C ALA A 70 21.31 -2.32 13.52
N ALA A 71 20.60 -2.36 12.38
CA ALA A 71 21.19 -2.12 11.05
C ALA A 71 21.53 -0.63 10.78
N GLY A 72 21.32 0.27 11.75
CA GLY A 72 21.63 1.69 11.63
C GLY A 72 20.63 2.51 10.80
N LEU A 73 19.42 1.97 10.55
CA LEU A 73 18.38 2.66 9.79
C LEU A 73 17.59 3.63 10.68
N GLU A 74 17.24 4.79 10.13
CA GLU A 74 16.33 5.72 10.80
C GLU A 74 14.90 5.16 10.78
N VAL A 75 14.35 4.89 11.96
CA VAL A 75 12.98 4.37 12.10
C VAL A 75 11.99 5.53 12.23
N ARG A 76 11.15 5.69 11.21
CA ARG A 76 10.05 6.67 11.23
C ARG A 76 8.71 5.96 11.35
N PRO A 77 7.85 6.33 12.33
CA PRO A 77 6.50 5.81 12.37
C PRO A 77 5.75 6.26 11.12
N LYS A 78 4.88 5.39 10.61
CA LYS A 78 3.99 5.75 9.52
C LYS A 78 3.19 6.98 9.96
N PRO A 79 3.20 8.09 9.21
CA PRO A 79 2.36 9.23 9.55
C PRO A 79 0.92 8.75 9.59
N ALA A 80 0.18 9.17 10.63
CA ALA A 80 -1.25 8.89 10.70
C ALA A 80 -1.85 9.43 9.41
N THR A 81 -2.25 8.52 8.51
CA THR A 81 -2.90 8.93 7.27
C THR A 81 -4.17 9.62 7.72
N GLU A 82 -4.21 10.95 7.64
CA GLU A 82 -5.45 11.69 7.84
C GLU A 82 -6.46 11.02 6.91
N THR A 83 -7.47 10.39 7.49
CA THR A 83 -8.55 9.79 6.74
C THR A 83 -9.19 10.93 5.97
N ARG A 84 -8.72 11.16 4.73
CA ARG A 84 -9.29 12.16 3.84
C ARG A 84 -10.78 11.88 3.86
N ASN A 85 -11.55 12.84 4.38
CA ASN A 85 -12.99 12.77 4.46
C ASN A 85 -13.53 12.48 3.05
N ARG A 86 -13.72 11.20 2.72
CA ARG A 86 -14.25 10.76 1.41
C ARG A 86 -15.67 11.30 1.16
N GLY A 87 -16.27 11.97 2.16
CA GLY A 87 -17.56 12.65 2.08
C GLY A 87 -17.52 14.17 1.87
N LYS A 88 -16.40 14.88 2.08
CA LYS A 88 -16.40 16.37 2.04
C LYS A 88 -16.53 16.98 0.64
N GLY A 89 -16.38 16.17 -0.42
CA GLY A 89 -16.48 16.61 -1.82
C GLY A 89 -17.81 16.31 -2.51
N ARG A 90 -18.75 15.61 -1.86
CA ARG A 90 -20.06 15.37 -2.46
C ARG A 90 -20.92 16.60 -2.21
N LYS A 91 -21.24 17.36 -3.27
CA LYS A 91 -22.33 18.33 -3.21
C LYS A 91 -23.55 17.62 -2.62
N ALA A 92 -24.26 18.28 -1.70
CA ALA A 92 -25.51 17.75 -1.16
C ALA A 92 -26.38 17.33 -2.36
N ARG A 93 -26.81 16.07 -2.38
CA ARG A 93 -27.76 15.61 -3.41
C ARG A 93 -29.01 16.49 -3.23
N PRO A 94 -29.50 17.16 -4.29
CA PRO A 94 -30.77 17.88 -4.18
C PRO A 94 -31.82 16.89 -3.65
N GLU A 95 -32.62 17.34 -2.68
CA GLU A 95 -33.66 16.50 -2.09
C GLU A 95 -34.61 16.05 -3.20
N ALA A 96 -34.75 14.73 -3.34
CA ALA A 96 -35.68 14.16 -4.30
C ALA A 96 -37.10 14.56 -3.89
N THR A 97 -37.91 14.99 -4.85
CA THR A 97 -39.32 15.19 -4.59
C THR A 97 -39.95 13.87 -4.13
N PRO A 98 -41.05 13.88 -3.35
CA PRO A 98 -41.70 12.65 -2.88
C PRO A 98 -42.06 11.67 -4.00
N ALA A 99 -42.37 12.18 -5.20
CA ALA A 99 -42.65 11.38 -6.39
C ALA A 99 -41.41 10.66 -6.94
N GLU A 100 -40.27 11.35 -7.01
CA GLU A 100 -38.99 10.77 -7.45
C GLU A 100 -38.44 9.75 -6.45
N ALA A 101 -38.62 10.01 -5.15
CA ALA A 101 -38.27 9.06 -4.10
C ALA A 101 -39.08 7.76 -4.23
N LYS A 102 -40.39 7.88 -4.44
CA LYS A 102 -41.28 6.72 -4.66
C LYS A 102 -40.90 5.94 -5.92
N ALA A 103 -40.69 6.63 -7.04
CA ALA A 103 -40.26 6.00 -8.29
C ALA A 103 -38.92 5.25 -8.14
N SER A 104 -37.97 5.82 -7.39
CA SER A 104 -36.69 5.15 -7.11
C SER A 104 -36.84 3.93 -6.19
N GLY A 105 -37.76 3.99 -5.22
CA GLY A 105 -38.09 2.87 -4.34
C GLY A 105 -38.73 1.72 -5.12
N ASP A 106 -39.74 2.03 -5.94
CA ASP A 106 -40.43 1.07 -6.80
C ASP A 106 -39.44 0.40 -7.79
N ALA A 107 -38.52 1.18 -8.36
CA ALA A 107 -37.47 0.66 -9.24
C ALA A 107 -36.48 -0.26 -8.50
N ASN A 108 -36.12 0.07 -7.26
CA ASN A 108 -35.24 -0.78 -6.44
C ASN A 108 -35.94 -2.09 -6.06
N GLU A 109 -37.22 -2.05 -5.68
CA GLU A 109 -38.00 -3.27 -5.40
C GLU A 109 -38.15 -4.15 -6.63
N ALA A 110 -38.42 -3.57 -7.80
CA ALA A 110 -38.48 -4.32 -9.07
C ALA A 110 -37.14 -5.01 -9.40
N TRP A 111 -36.02 -4.31 -9.20
CA TRP A 111 -34.68 -4.88 -9.39
C TRP A 111 -34.39 -6.01 -8.40
N VAL A 112 -34.73 -5.82 -7.12
CA VAL A 112 -34.57 -6.87 -6.09
C VAL A 112 -35.43 -8.09 -6.40
N ALA A 113 -36.67 -7.89 -6.85
CA ALA A 113 -37.58 -8.96 -7.25
C ALA A 113 -37.03 -9.75 -8.45
N ALA A 114 -36.54 -9.04 -9.49
CA ALA A 114 -35.89 -9.67 -10.65
C ALA A 114 -34.63 -10.44 -10.26
N ARG A 115 -33.83 -9.94 -9.31
CA ARG A 115 -32.63 -10.62 -8.84
C ARG A 115 -32.96 -11.88 -8.03
N ARG A 116 -34.03 -11.86 -7.23
CA ARG A 116 -34.52 -13.04 -6.50
C ARG A 116 -35.07 -14.10 -7.46
N SER A 117 -35.79 -13.71 -8.51
CA SER A 117 -36.32 -14.67 -9.50
C SER A 117 -35.20 -15.33 -10.30
N GLN A 118 -34.15 -14.59 -10.68
CA GLN A 118 -32.95 -15.16 -11.31
C GLN A 118 -32.21 -16.14 -10.39
N GLY A 119 -32.10 -15.85 -9.09
CA GLY A 119 -31.49 -16.77 -8.12
C GLY A 119 -32.30 -18.06 -7.87
N LYS A 120 -33.60 -18.06 -8.20
CA LYS A 120 -34.50 -19.21 -8.02
C LYS A 120 -34.53 -20.15 -9.24
N ALA A 121 -34.10 -19.67 -10.42
CA ALA A 121 -34.04 -20.45 -11.66
C ALA A 121 -32.71 -21.22 -11.87
N GLY A 122 -31.74 -21.02 -10.98
CA GLY A 122 -30.42 -21.66 -11.02
C GLY A 122 -30.16 -22.70 -9.93
N ARG A 123 -31.20 -23.32 -9.35
CA ARG A 123 -31.10 -24.48 -8.46
C ARG A 123 -31.95 -25.63 -8.98
#